data_AF-A0A2N1M7L7-F1
#
_entry.id   AF-A0A2N1M7L7-F1
#
_cell.length_a   1.000
_cell.length_b   1.000
_cell.length_c   1.000
_cell.angle_alpha   90.00
_cell.angle_beta   90.00
_cell.angle_gamma   90.00
#
_symmetry.space_group_name_H-M   'P 1'
#
loop_
_entity.id
_entity.type
_entity.pdbx_description
1 polymer ?
#
loop_
_entity_poly.entity_id
_entity_poly.type
_entity_poly.pdbx_seq_one_letter_code
_entity_poly.pdbx_strand_id
1 'polypeptide(L)'
;MPTDLYTKIYNFLSSAEEEDITAGSVIYQGIEENPWITRNELKSIIEQAVAFAKNQYERGSSRHTTLLEILPEFEIGFKTVCSLRNIGAVKTNGERPLTSDKIGKNIKALKANQVISDDSDLVQTLPERLRESFMRIWFLHHFHELYRKDVKNS
;
A
#
# COMPACT_ATOMS: atom_id res chain seq x y z
N MET A 1 -1.33 -12.77 4.71
CA MET A 1 -2.25 -13.44 3.77
C MET A 1 -1.93 -12.99 2.35
N PRO A 2 -1.01 -13.67 1.64
CA PRO A 2 -0.75 -13.45 0.21
C PRO A 2 -1.79 -14.12 -0.71
N THR A 3 -2.59 -15.04 -0.17
CA THR A 3 -3.52 -15.91 -0.90
C THR A 3 -4.73 -15.16 -1.49
N ASP A 4 -5.24 -14.16 -0.78
CA ASP A 4 -6.44 -13.41 -1.19
C ASP A 4 -6.14 -12.53 -2.41
N LEU A 5 -4.98 -11.87 -2.41
CA LEU A 5 -4.58 -11.01 -3.52
C LEU A 5 -4.26 -11.81 -4.79
N TYR A 6 -3.54 -12.93 -4.67
CA TYR A 6 -3.33 -13.83 -5.79
C TYR A 6 -4.66 -14.27 -6.40
N THR A 7 -5.61 -14.70 -5.57
CA THR A 7 -6.92 -15.16 -6.01
C THR A 7 -7.69 -14.05 -6.72
N LYS A 8 -7.66 -12.83 -6.19
CA LYS A 8 -8.29 -11.67 -6.82
C LYS A 8 -7.72 -11.37 -8.19
N ILE A 9 -6.39 -11.31 -8.31
CA ILE A 9 -5.70 -11.07 -9.60
C ILE A 9 -6.01 -12.19 -10.58
N TYR A 10 -5.87 -13.45 -10.16
CA TYR A 10 -6.14 -14.60 -11.02
C TYR A 10 -7.59 -14.61 -11.53
N ASN A 11 -8.57 -14.36 -10.65
CA ASN A 11 -9.97 -14.29 -11.04
C ASN A 11 -10.20 -13.15 -12.04
N PHE A 12 -9.61 -11.97 -11.81
CA PHE A 12 -9.68 -10.86 -12.75
C PHE A 12 -9.12 -11.24 -14.13
N LEU A 13 -7.93 -11.85 -14.20
CA LEU A 13 -7.34 -12.32 -15.46
C LEU A 13 -8.21 -13.37 -16.17
N SER A 14 -8.96 -14.17 -15.40
CA SER A 14 -9.77 -15.27 -15.91
C SER A 14 -11.17 -14.85 -16.37
N SER A 15 -11.77 -13.85 -15.73
CA SER A 15 -13.17 -13.49 -15.95
C SER A 15 -13.41 -12.10 -16.53
N ALA A 16 -12.44 -11.20 -16.50
CA ALA A 16 -12.62 -9.86 -17.08
C ALA A 16 -12.76 -9.93 -18.61
N GLU A 17 -13.35 -8.89 -19.21
CA GLU A 17 -13.30 -8.72 -20.66
C GLU A 17 -11.86 -8.49 -21.10
N GLU A 18 -11.49 -9.00 -22.28
CA GLU A 18 -10.09 -8.97 -22.73
C GLU A 18 -9.54 -7.53 -22.86
N GLU A 19 -10.40 -6.61 -23.29
CA GLU A 19 -10.08 -5.17 -23.45
C GLU A 19 -9.73 -4.48 -22.13
N ASP A 20 -10.21 -5.01 -21.01
CA ASP A 20 -9.94 -4.48 -19.67
C ASP A 20 -8.68 -5.07 -19.03
N ILE A 21 -8.11 -6.13 -19.62
CA ILE A 21 -6.91 -6.80 -19.12
C ILE A 21 -5.67 -6.06 -19.63
N THR A 22 -5.13 -5.18 -18.78
CA THR A 22 -3.90 -4.43 -19.06
C THR A 22 -2.97 -4.50 -17.87
N ALA A 23 -1.68 -4.20 -18.06
CA ALA A 23 -0.77 -4.10 -16.91
C ALA A 23 -1.28 -3.08 -15.88
N GLY A 24 -1.86 -1.96 -16.34
CA GLY A 24 -2.43 -0.93 -15.48
C GLY A 24 -3.59 -1.43 -14.62
N SER A 25 -4.58 -2.10 -15.21
CA SER A 25 -5.73 -2.61 -14.46
C SER A 25 -5.34 -3.69 -13.46
N VAL A 26 -4.44 -4.61 -13.84
CA VAL A 26 -3.93 -5.67 -12.96
C VAL A 26 -3.16 -5.09 -11.76
N ILE A 27 -2.31 -4.09 -12.00
CA ILE A 27 -1.58 -3.40 -10.93
C ILE A 27 -2.54 -2.64 -10.01
N TYR A 28 -3.56 -2.00 -10.59
CA TYR A 28 -4.59 -1.32 -9.81
C TYR A 28 -5.30 -2.29 -8.86
N GLN A 29 -5.70 -3.47 -9.32
CA GLN A 29 -6.29 -4.52 -8.45
C GLN A 29 -5.38 -4.84 -7.26
N GLY A 30 -4.07 -4.93 -7.50
CA GLY A 30 -3.06 -5.16 -6.47
C GLY A 30 -2.98 -4.07 -5.42
N ILE A 31 -2.89 -2.82 -5.85
CA ILE A 31 -2.71 -1.65 -4.98
C ILE A 31 -4.02 -1.28 -4.26
N GLU A 32 -5.17 -1.54 -4.88
CA GLU A 32 -6.47 -1.34 -4.24
C GLU A 32 -6.67 -2.33 -3.09
N GLU A 33 -6.34 -3.60 -3.31
CA GLU A 33 -6.49 -4.66 -2.30
C GLU A 33 -5.45 -4.54 -1.19
N ASN A 34 -4.19 -4.30 -1.53
CA ASN A 34 -3.12 -4.07 -0.57
C ASN A 34 -2.37 -2.77 -0.89
N PRO A 35 -2.80 -1.64 -0.31
CA PRO A 35 -2.16 -0.33 -0.49
C PRO A 35 -0.66 -0.28 -0.20
N TRP A 36 -0.16 -1.20 0.62
CA TRP A 36 1.20 -1.22 1.14
C TRP A 36 2.09 -2.26 0.45
N ILE A 37 1.56 -2.98 -0.55
CA ILE A 37 2.33 -4.01 -1.26
C ILE A 37 3.57 -3.40 -1.91
N THR A 38 4.71 -4.07 -1.77
CA THR A 38 5.91 -3.63 -2.47
C THR A 38 5.84 -3.98 -3.95
N ARG A 39 6.55 -3.21 -4.78
CA ARG A 39 6.63 -3.46 -6.23
C ARG A 39 7.03 -4.91 -6.55
N ASN A 40 8.04 -5.44 -5.85
CA ASN A 40 8.58 -6.77 -6.13
C ASN A 40 7.61 -7.88 -5.70
N GLU A 41 6.93 -7.71 -4.56
CA GLU A 41 5.89 -8.65 -4.13
C GLU A 41 4.72 -8.67 -5.11
N LEU A 42 4.23 -7.50 -5.52
CA LEU A 42 3.14 -7.41 -6.48
C LEU A 42 3.53 -8.04 -7.82
N LYS A 43 4.74 -7.75 -8.31
CA LYS A 43 5.27 -8.33 -9.54
C LYS A 43 5.29 -9.86 -9.46
N SER A 44 5.80 -10.42 -8.37
CA SER A 44 5.88 -11.87 -8.17
C SER A 44 4.50 -12.53 -8.17
N ILE A 45 3.50 -11.91 -7.53
CA ILE A 45 2.12 -12.42 -7.52
C ILE A 45 1.51 -12.38 -8.92
N ILE A 46 1.71 -11.28 -9.66
CA ILE A 46 1.21 -11.14 -11.04
C ILE A 46 1.88 -12.17 -11.96
N GLU A 47 3.19 -12.37 -11.86
CA GLU A 47 3.92 -13.39 -12.62
C GLU A 47 3.33 -14.79 -12.41
N GLN A 48 3.05 -15.15 -11.16
CA GLN A 48 2.41 -16.42 -10.82
C GLN A 48 0.99 -16.52 -11.37
N ALA A 49 0.19 -15.47 -11.23
CA ALA A 49 -1.20 -15.44 -11.70
C ALA A 49 -1.27 -15.54 -13.23
N VAL A 50 -0.44 -14.79 -13.96
CA VAL A 50 -0.32 -14.84 -15.42
C VAL A 50 0.13 -16.22 -15.88
N ALA A 51 1.15 -16.80 -15.23
CA ALA A 51 1.68 -18.12 -15.59
C ALA A 51 0.60 -19.21 -15.48
N PHE A 52 -0.33 -19.08 -14.53
CA PHE A 52 -1.42 -20.03 -14.34
C PHE A 52 -2.62 -19.72 -15.27
N ALA A 53 -3.09 -18.48 -15.31
CA ALA A 53 -4.23 -18.06 -16.11
C ALA A 53 -4.03 -18.31 -17.61
N LYS A 54 -2.83 -18.05 -18.15
CA LYS A 54 -2.56 -18.23 -19.59
C LYS A 54 -2.73 -19.68 -20.06
N ASN A 55 -2.51 -20.66 -19.17
CA ASN A 55 -2.62 -22.08 -19.52
C ASN A 55 -4.07 -22.54 -19.74
N GLN A 56 -5.05 -21.69 -19.43
CA GLN A 56 -6.46 -21.96 -19.71
C GLN A 56 -6.86 -21.63 -21.14
N TYR A 57 -6.04 -20.87 -21.85
CA TYR A 57 -6.33 -20.38 -23.18
C TYR A 57 -5.45 -21.08 -24.20
N GLU A 58 -5.97 -21.23 -25.42
CA GLU A 58 -5.21 -21.77 -26.52
C GLU A 58 -3.97 -20.90 -26.78
N ARG A 59 -2.83 -21.56 -26.99
CA ARG A 59 -1.56 -20.88 -27.25
C ARG A 59 -1.69 -20.03 -28.52
N GLY A 60 -1.43 -18.73 -28.40
CA GLY A 60 -1.50 -17.79 -29.51
C GLY A 60 -2.90 -17.21 -29.75
N SER A 61 -3.90 -17.58 -28.94
CA SER A 61 -5.16 -16.83 -28.88
C SER A 61 -4.91 -15.38 -28.45
N SER A 62 -5.86 -14.50 -28.79
CA SER A 62 -5.83 -13.08 -28.43
C SER A 62 -5.59 -12.91 -26.92
N ARG A 63 -6.48 -13.49 -26.10
CA ARG A 63 -6.37 -13.48 -24.64
C ARG A 63 -5.09 -14.09 -24.08
N HIS A 64 -4.59 -15.20 -24.65
CA HIS A 64 -3.30 -15.76 -24.24
C HIS A 64 -2.15 -14.75 -24.46
N THR A 65 -2.20 -14.00 -25.57
CA THR A 65 -1.20 -12.98 -25.92
C THR A 65 -1.31 -11.77 -25.00
N THR A 66 -2.51 -11.24 -24.77
CA THR A 66 -2.77 -10.14 -23.84
C THR A 66 -2.24 -10.44 -22.44
N LEU A 67 -2.43 -11.67 -21.94
CA LEU A 67 -1.90 -12.07 -20.63
C LEU A 67 -0.37 -12.04 -20.57
N LEU A 68 0.32 -12.34 -21.68
CA LEU A 68 1.78 -12.28 -21.73
C LEU A 68 2.31 -10.84 -21.79
N GLU A 69 1.57 -9.91 -22.36
CA GLU A 69 1.94 -8.49 -22.50
C GLU A 69 1.93 -7.73 -21.16
N ILE A 70 1.20 -8.23 -20.16
CA ILE A 70 1.19 -7.67 -18.79
C ILE A 70 2.61 -7.55 -18.20
N LEU A 71 3.45 -8.57 -18.40
CA LEU A 71 4.78 -8.65 -17.79
C LEU A 71 5.80 -7.65 -18.36
N PRO A 72 5.97 -7.50 -19.70
CA PRO A 72 6.85 -6.48 -20.26
C PRO A 72 6.36 -5.06 -19.96
N GLU A 73 5.05 -4.84 -19.85
CA GLU A 73 4.47 -3.54 -19.51
C GLU A 73 4.48 -3.21 -18.00
N PHE A 74 4.82 -4.18 -17.15
CA PHE A 74 4.69 -4.05 -15.71
C PHE A 74 5.36 -2.80 -15.15
N GLU A 75 6.61 -2.51 -15.51
CA GLU A 75 7.34 -1.39 -14.90
C GLU A 75 6.77 -0.03 -15.28
N ILE A 76 6.36 0.14 -16.53
CA ILE A 76 5.76 1.40 -16.98
C ILE A 76 4.33 1.54 -16.45
N GLY A 77 3.56 0.45 -16.43
CA GLY A 77 2.25 0.38 -15.79
C GLY A 77 2.30 0.72 -14.30
N PHE A 78 3.28 0.16 -13.57
CA PHE A 78 3.41 0.35 -12.13
C PHE A 78 3.66 1.81 -11.76
N LYS A 79 4.62 2.44 -12.45
CA LYS A 79 4.91 3.87 -12.28
C LYS A 79 3.69 4.72 -12.60
N THR A 80 2.97 4.40 -13.68
CA THR A 80 1.79 5.14 -14.13
C THR A 80 0.67 5.05 -13.11
N VAL A 81 0.27 3.85 -12.68
CA VAL A 81 -0.79 3.64 -11.68
C VAL A 81 -0.43 4.30 -10.35
N CYS A 82 0.81 4.14 -9.88
CA CYS A 82 1.28 4.80 -8.66
C CYS A 82 1.24 6.33 -8.78
N SER A 83 1.65 6.88 -9.93
CA SER A 83 1.62 8.33 -10.20
C SER A 83 0.18 8.86 -10.18
N LEU A 84 -0.73 8.19 -10.90
CA LEU A 84 -2.15 8.55 -10.95
C LEU A 84 -2.80 8.49 -9.57
N ARG A 85 -2.48 7.46 -8.76
CA ARG A 85 -2.91 7.38 -7.36
C ARG A 85 -2.33 8.53 -6.53
N ASN A 86 -1.05 8.87 -6.72
CA ASN A 86 -0.36 9.91 -5.96
C ASN A 86 -0.92 11.31 -6.20
N ILE A 87 -1.45 11.59 -7.39
CA ILE A 87 -2.11 12.85 -7.74
C ILE A 87 -3.63 12.84 -7.48
N GLY A 88 -4.17 11.73 -6.96
CA GLY A 88 -5.60 11.61 -6.64
C GLY A 88 -6.52 11.37 -7.85
N ALA A 89 -5.96 11.03 -9.02
CA ALA A 89 -6.74 10.74 -10.22
C ALA A 89 -7.38 9.34 -10.20
N VAL A 90 -6.83 8.43 -9.39
CA VAL A 90 -7.33 7.06 -9.22
C VAL A 90 -7.86 6.90 -7.79
N LYS A 91 -9.13 6.50 -7.67
CA LYS A 91 -9.76 6.19 -6.38
C LYS A 91 -9.18 4.89 -5.86
N THR A 92 -8.74 4.87 -4.61
CA THR A 92 -8.38 3.63 -3.91
C THR A 92 -9.06 3.62 -2.56
N ASN A 93 -9.63 2.48 -2.16
CA ASN A 93 -10.37 2.35 -0.91
C ASN A 93 -9.47 2.47 0.33
N GLY A 94 -8.17 2.28 0.15
CA GLY A 94 -7.16 2.41 1.21
C GLY A 94 -6.52 3.79 1.28
N GLU A 95 -6.24 4.24 2.51
CA GLU A 95 -5.40 5.41 2.79
C GLU A 95 -4.05 5.29 2.07
N ARG A 96 -3.53 6.43 1.62
CA ARG A 96 -2.25 6.50 0.92
C ARG A 96 -1.12 6.11 1.87
N PRO A 97 -0.18 5.22 1.46
CA PRO A 97 1.03 4.96 2.22
C PRO A 97 1.77 6.24 2.55
N LEU A 98 2.21 6.39 3.80
CA LEU A 98 3.06 7.50 4.19
C LEU A 98 4.40 7.38 3.45
N THR A 99 4.87 8.49 2.88
CA THR A 99 6.18 8.52 2.24
C THR A 99 7.29 8.49 3.29
N SER A 100 8.47 7.95 2.94
CA SER A 100 9.64 7.96 3.83
C SER A 100 9.96 9.35 4.36
N ASP A 101 9.81 10.40 3.55
CA ASP A 101 10.02 11.78 4.00
C ASP A 101 9.00 12.24 5.04
N LYS A 102 7.73 11.86 4.87
CA LYS A 102 6.69 12.15 5.87
C LYS A 102 6.98 11.37 7.15
N ILE A 103 7.36 10.10 7.05
CA ILE A 103 7.76 9.28 8.20
C ILE A 103 8.98 9.90 8.90
N GLY A 104 10.00 10.31 8.16
CA GLY A 104 11.21 10.92 8.70
C GLY A 104 10.94 12.27 9.39
N LYS A 105 10.12 13.13 8.77
CA LYS A 105 9.65 14.38 9.39
C LYS A 105 8.86 14.10 10.67
N ASN A 106 7.96 13.13 10.63
CA ASN A 106 7.15 12.73 11.77
C ASN A 106 8.03 12.20 12.91
N ILE A 107 8.98 11.29 12.64
CA ILE A 107 9.94 10.78 13.64
C ILE A 107 10.81 11.91 14.21
N LYS A 108 11.25 12.86 13.39
CA LYS A 108 12.03 14.00 13.86
C LYS A 108 11.20 14.91 14.77
N ALA A 109 9.94 15.18 14.42
CA ALA A 109 9.01 15.95 15.24
C ALA A 109 8.70 15.23 16.57
N LEU A 110 8.45 13.91 16.52
CA LEU A 110 8.26 13.04 17.69
C LEU A 110 9.46 13.08 18.65
N LYS A 111 10.68 13.09 18.12
CA LYS A 111 11.91 13.12 18.92
C LYS A 111 12.23 14.50 19.47
N ALA A 112 11.85 15.57 18.75
CA ALA A 112 12.11 16.94 19.16
C ALA A 112 11.12 17.43 20.23
N ASN A 113 9.86 16.99 20.14
CA ASN A 113 8.83 17.34 21.10
C ASN A 113 8.75 16.25 22.17
N GLN A 114 9.42 16.45 23.31
CA GLN A 114 9.25 15.56 24.48
C GLN A 114 7.79 15.46 24.93
N VAL A 115 6.98 16.48 24.63
CA VAL A 115 5.52 16.47 24.84
C VAL A 115 4.85 16.79 23.51
N ILE A 116 4.13 15.82 22.97
CA ILE A 116 3.24 16.04 21.83
C ILE A 116 1.90 16.49 22.38
N SER A 117 1.44 17.66 21.93
CA SER A 117 0.08 18.15 22.20
C SER A 117 -0.88 17.76 21.08
N ASP A 118 -2.17 17.73 21.41
CA ASP A 118 -3.28 17.44 20.49
C ASP A 118 -3.31 18.41 19.29
N ASP A 119 -2.80 19.63 19.49
CA ASP A 119 -2.76 20.70 18.49
C ASP A 119 -1.51 20.67 17.61
N SER A 120 -0.59 19.74 17.84
CA SER A 120 0.62 19.66 17.01
C SER A 120 0.27 19.29 15.58
N ASP A 121 1.01 19.85 14.61
CA ASP A 121 0.90 19.50 13.19
C ASP A 121 0.96 17.99 12.96
N LEU A 122 1.68 17.27 13.83
CA LEU A 122 1.76 15.81 13.80
C LEU A 122 0.40 15.15 14.10
N VAL A 123 -0.29 15.56 15.14
CA VAL A 123 -1.60 15.00 15.51
C VAL A 123 -2.66 15.43 14.49
N GLN A 124 -2.59 16.68 14.04
CA GLN A 124 -3.54 17.22 13.06
C GLN A 124 -3.38 16.59 11.66
N THR A 125 -2.21 16.06 11.32
CA THR A 125 -2.00 15.34 10.04
C THR A 125 -2.44 13.89 10.07
N LEU A 126 -2.80 13.34 11.23
CA LEU A 126 -3.36 11.99 11.34
C LEU A 126 -4.86 11.99 10.96
N PRO A 127 -5.36 10.92 10.32
CA PRO A 127 -6.79 10.67 10.17
C PRO A 127 -7.50 10.71 11.53
N GLU A 128 -8.71 11.28 11.58
CA GLU A 128 -9.49 11.50 12.82
C GLU A 128 -9.51 10.26 13.74
N ARG A 129 -9.78 9.09 13.16
CA ARG A 129 -9.85 7.79 13.85
C ARG A 129 -8.55 7.35 14.52
N LEU A 130 -7.40 7.86 14.08
CA LEU A 130 -6.08 7.52 14.60
C LEU A 130 -5.59 8.53 15.64
N ARG A 131 -6.13 9.75 15.67
CA ARG A 131 -5.72 10.83 16.59
C ARG A 131 -5.89 10.42 18.05
N GLU A 132 -7.08 9.95 18.42
CA GLU A 132 -7.40 9.57 19.81
C GLU A 132 -6.58 8.37 20.30
N SER A 133 -6.44 7.33 19.46
CA SER A 133 -5.65 6.14 19.79
C SER A 133 -4.18 6.47 19.94
N PHE A 134 -3.64 7.33 19.08
CA PHE A 134 -2.27 7.81 19.14
C PHE A 134 -2.02 8.59 20.43
N MET A 135 -2.88 9.56 20.79
CA MET A 135 -2.70 10.37 22.00
C MET A 135 -2.80 9.54 23.28
N ARG A 136 -3.75 8.59 23.36
CA ARG A 136 -3.82 7.66 24.49
C ARG A 136 -2.53 6.88 24.71
N ILE A 137 -1.97 6.29 23.65
CA ILE A 137 -0.73 5.49 23.74
C ILE A 137 0.46 6.39 24.10
N TRP A 138 0.55 7.57 23.50
CA TRP A 138 1.60 8.54 23.78
C TRP A 138 1.61 8.96 25.25
N PHE A 139 0.46 9.36 25.80
CA PHE A 139 0.35 9.76 27.21
C PHE A 139 0.70 8.62 28.16
N LEU A 140 0.23 7.39 27.91
CA LEU A 140 0.57 6.21 28.71
C LEU A 140 2.09 5.95 28.74
N HIS A 141 2.75 6.02 27.58
CA HIS A 141 4.17 5.74 27.48
C HIS A 141 5.03 6.87 28.06
N HIS A 142 4.61 8.12 27.87
CA HIS A 142 5.32 9.29 28.40
C HIS A 142 5.22 9.40 29.93
N PHE A 143 4.03 9.15 30.51
CA PHE A 143 3.88 9.11 31.98
C PHE A 143 4.76 8.03 32.62
N HIS A 144 4.84 6.85 32.00
CA HIS A 144 5.66 5.74 32.51
C HIS A 144 7.17 6.03 32.40
N GLU A 145 7.63 6.72 31.37
CA GLU A 145 9.03 7.16 31.23
C GLU A 145 9.43 8.22 32.27
N LEU A 146 8.56 9.19 32.54
CA LEU A 146 8.79 10.21 33.58
C LEU A 146 8.90 9.55 34.96
N TYR A 147 7.95 8.66 35.30
CA TYR A 147 7.96 7.95 36.58
C TYR A 147 9.20 7.07 36.76
N ARG A 148 9.68 6.42 35.70
CA ARG A 148 10.90 5.60 35.73
C ARG A 148 12.18 6.43 35.94
N LYS A 149 12.23 7.65 35.42
CA LYS A 149 13.39 8.56 35.61
C LYS A 149 13.44 9.10 37.03
N ASP A 150 12.30 9.42 37.63
CA ASP A 150 12.24 9.90 39.02
C ASP A 150 12.66 8.82 40.03
N VAL A 151 12.31 7.55 39.80
CA VAL A 151 12.73 6.41 40.63
C VAL A 151 14.23 6.07 40.49
N LYS A 152 14.86 6.38 39.36
CA LYS A 152 16.31 6.16 39.17
C LYS A 152 17.19 7.29 39.69
N ASN A 153 16.59 8.45 39.98
CA ASN A 153 17.28 9.65 40.45
C ASN A 153 16.99 9.98 41.93
N SER A 154 16.28 9.11 42.66
CA SER A 154 16.15 9.10 44.13
C SER A 154 17.00 7.99 44.75
#